data_AF-A0A4U2Q439-F1
#
_entry.id   AF-A0A4U2Q439-F1
#
_cell.length_a   1.000
_cell.length_b   1.000
_cell.length_c   1.000
_cell.angle_alpha   90.00
_cell.angle_beta   90.00
_cell.angle_gamma   90.00
#
_symmetry.space_group_name_H-M   'P 1'
#
loop_
_entity.id
_entity.type
_entity.pdbx_description
1 polymer ?
#
loop_
_entity_poly.entity_id
_entity_poly.type
_entity_poly.pdbx_seq_one_letter_code
_entity_poly.pdbx_strand_id
1 'polypeptide(L)' 'MRKTQSLANQKARLQYVMRMMDSEPSFESKECRRYIQTLVKLVLIEMQIEALDKKRSRP' A
#
# COMPACT_ATOMS: atom_id res chain seq x y z
N MET A 1 10.11 16.29 1.36
CA MET A 1 10.34 15.32 2.45
C MET A 1 9.07 14.93 3.20
N ARG A 2 8.22 15.88 3.64
CA ARG A 2 6.95 15.56 4.36
C ARG A 2 6.00 14.61 3.62
N LYS A 3 5.87 14.73 2.30
CA LYS A 3 4.98 13.86 1.48
C LYS A 3 5.47 12.42 1.40
N THR A 4 6.75 12.19 1.12
CA THR A 4 7.34 10.84 1.07
C THR A 4 7.25 10.13 2.42
N GLN A 5 7.49 10.86 3.52
CA GLN A 5 7.37 10.31 4.88
C GLN A 5 5.91 9.97 5.22
N SER A 6 4.95 10.81 4.81
CA SER A 6 3.52 10.50 4.97
C SER A 6 3.12 9.24 4.19
N LEU A 7 3.59 9.08 2.95
CA LEU A 7 3.34 7.88 2.14
C LEU A 7 3.98 6.64 2.75
N ALA A 8 5.20 6.74 3.29
CA ALA A 8 5.86 5.64 3.99
C ALA A 8 5.07 5.19 5.23
N ASN A 9 4.55 6.13 6.02
CA ASN A 9 3.72 5.81 7.18
C ASN A 9 2.39 5.16 6.77
N GLN A 10 1.76 5.64 5.70
CA GLN A 10 0.54 5.02 5.16
C GLN A 10 0.80 3.61 4.65
N LYS A 11 1.92 3.38 3.95
CA LYS A 11 2.36 2.06 3.51
C LYS A 11 2.52 1.11 4.70
N ALA A 12 3.26 1.52 5.73
CA ALA A 12 3.49 0.71 6.94
C ALA A 12 2.17 0.35 7.64
N ARG A 13 1.22 1.30 7.72
CA ARG A 13 -0.10 1.05 8.30
C ARG A 13 -0.91 0.02 7.50
N LEU A 14 -0.92 0.12 6.17
CA LEU A 14 -1.64 -0.84 5.32
C LEU A 14 -1.01 -2.23 5.38
N GLN A 15 0.33 -2.31 5.41
CA GLN A 15 1.05 -3.58 5.60
C GLN A 15 0.68 -4.24 6.93
N TYR A 16 0.61 -3.46 8.01
CA TYR A 16 0.17 -3.97 9.31
C TYR A 16 -1.26 -4.52 9.25
N VAL A 17 -2.18 -3.79 8.62
CA VAL A 17 -3.56 -4.24 8.43
C VAL A 17 -3.63 -5.53 7.63
N MET A 18 -2.86 -5.66 6.53
CA MET A 18 -2.85 -6.88 5.72
C MET A 18 -2.31 -8.09 6.48
N ARG A 19 -1.32 -7.92 7.36
CA ARG A 19 -0.80 -9.01 8.20
C ARG A 19 -1.81 -9.54 9.22
N MET A 20 -2.84 -8.74 9.53
CA MET A 20 -3.91 -9.11 10.44
C MET A 20 -5.13 -9.72 9.72
N MET A 21 -5.12 -9.72 8.38
CA MET A 21 -6.17 -10.36 7.57
C MET A 21 -5.87 -11.84 7.40
N ASP A 22 -6.92 -12.62 7.11
CA ASP A 22 -6.75 -13.98 6.63
C ASP A 22 -5.88 -13.98 5.36
N SER A 23 -4.91 -14.89 5.32
CA SER A 23 -4.00 -15.06 4.18
C SER A 23 -4.66 -15.83 3.03
N GLU A 24 -5.73 -16.58 3.29
CA GLU A 24 -6.42 -17.41 2.30
C GLU A 24 -7.96 -17.25 2.36
N PRO A 25 -8.50 -16.01 2.29
CA PRO A 25 -9.93 -15.81 2.33
C PRO A 25 -10.58 -16.37 1.05
N SER A 26 -11.73 -17.03 1.20
CA SER A 26 -12.54 -17.43 0.04
C SER A 26 -12.80 -16.23 -0.89
N PHE A 27 -12.69 -16.44 -2.20
CA PHE A 27 -12.76 -15.39 -3.21
C PHE A 27 -14.06 -14.56 -3.15
N GLU A 28 -15.18 -15.20 -2.80
CA GLU A 28 -16.49 -14.54 -2.70
C GLU A 28 -16.71 -13.81 -1.37
N SER A 29 -15.79 -13.98 -0.41
CA SER A 29 -15.92 -13.39 0.91
C SER A 29 -15.76 -11.88 0.90
N LYS A 30 -16.39 -11.22 1.88
CA LYS A 30 -16.15 -9.79 2.15
C LYS A 30 -14.69 -9.53 2.51
N GLU A 31 -14.01 -10.51 3.09
CA GLU A 31 -12.62 -10.40 3.51
C GLU A 31 -11.68 -10.39 2.30
N CYS A 32 -11.87 -11.28 1.33
CA CYS A 32 -11.09 -11.26 0.08
C CYS A 32 -11.24 -9.91 -0.65
N ARG A 33 -12.46 -9.36 -0.72
CA ARG A 33 -12.67 -8.01 -1.28
C ARG A 33 -11.90 -6.93 -0.52
N ARG A 34 -11.88 -6.97 0.81
CA ARG A 34 -11.11 -6.03 1.63
C ARG A 34 -9.61 -6.19 1.45
N TYR A 35 -9.13 -7.43 1.35
CA TYR A 35 -7.73 -7.76 1.08
C TYR A 35 -7.28 -7.16 -0.25
N ILE A 36 -8.01 -7.44 -1.33
CA ILE A 36 -7.72 -6.90 -2.67
C ILE A 36 -7.73 -5.37 -2.66
N GLN A 37 -8.74 -4.74 -2.05
CA GLN A 37 -8.80 -3.28 -1.93
C GLN A 37 -7.60 -2.70 -1.18
N THR A 38 -7.13 -3.38 -0.14
CA THR A 38 -5.98 -2.96 0.66
C THR A 38 -4.68 -3.12 -0.14
N LEU A 39 -4.54 -4.24 -0.86
CA LEU A 39 -3.41 -4.50 -1.74
C LEU A 39 -3.31 -3.44 -2.86
N VAL A 40 -4.43 -3.12 -3.53
CA VAL A 40 -4.47 -2.07 -4.56
C VAL A 40 -4.01 -0.72 -4.00
N LYS A 41 -4.49 -0.32 -2.82
CA LYS A 41 -4.04 0.93 -2.17
C LYS A 41 -2.55 0.92 -1.87
N LEU A 42 -2.02 -0.22 -1.42
CA LEU A 42 -0.60 -0.37 -1.11
C LEU A 42 0.27 -0.21 -2.36
N VAL A 43 -0.09 -0.87 -3.46
CA VAL A 43 0.60 -0.75 -4.75
C VAL A 43 0.57 0.70 -5.25
N LEU A 44 -0.57 1.39 -5.16
CA LEU A 44 -0.66 2.80 -5.56
C LEU A 44 0.27 3.71 -4.75
N ILE A 45 0.42 3.45 -3.45
CA ILE A 45 1.35 4.21 -2.59
C ILE A 45 2.79 3.91 -2.98
N GLU A 46 3.14 2.66 -3.27
CA GLU A 46 4.49 2.29 -3.74
C GLU A 46 4.84 2.99 -5.04
N MET A 47 3.94 2.98 -6.02
CA MET A 47 4.12 3.70 -7.29
C MET A 47 4.29 5.22 -7.08
N GLN A 48 3.57 5.82 -6.14
CA GLN A 48 3.72 7.24 -5.81
C GLN A 48 5.07 7.55 -5.18
N ILE A 49 5.56 6.69 -4.29
CA ILE A 49 6.90 6.83 -3.69
C ILE A 49 7.97 6.75 -4.79
N GLU A 50 7.92 5.72 -5.64
CA GLU A 50 8.86 5.57 -6.76
C GLU A 50 8.84 6.76 -7.71
N ALA A 51 7.66 7.28 -8.04
CA ALA A 51 7.53 8.45 -8.90
C ALA A 51 8.15 9.72 -8.28
N LEU A 52 8.04 9.88 -6.95
CA LEU A 52 8.66 10.99 -6.23
C LEU A 52 10.17 10.83 -6.17
N ASP A 53 10.66 9.61 -5.95
CA ASP A 53 12.10 9.33 -5.90
C ASP A 53 12.75 9.54 -7.27
N LYS A 54 12.11 9.08 -8.35
CA LYS A 54 12.54 9.36 -9.75
C LYS A 54 12.58 10.85 -10.07
N LYS A 55 11.61 11.63 -9.59
CA LYS A 55 11.62 13.10 -9.78
C LYS A 55 12.76 13.78 -9.03
N ARG A 56 13.15 13.23 -7.87
CA ARG A 56 14.20 13.79 -7.02
C ARG A 56 15.61 13.43 -7.50
N SER A 57 15.74 12.36 -8.28
CA SER A 57 16.99 11.86 -8.85
C SER A 57 17.24 12.28 -10.30
N ARG A 58 16.34 13.09 -10.88
CA ARG A 58 16.63 13.78 -12.15
C ARG A 58 17.52 15.01 -11.84
N PRO A 59 18.67 15.14 -12.54
CA PRO A 59 19.59 16.27 -12.37
C PRO A 59 18.98 17.60 -12.82
#